data_AF-A0A9X2CVK9-F1
#
_entry.id   AF-A0A9X2CVK9-F1
#
_cell.length_a   1.000
_cell.length_b   1.000
_cell.length_c   1.000
_cell.angle_alpha   90.00
_cell.angle_beta   90.00
_cell.angle_gamma   90.00
#
_symmetry.space_group_name_H-M   'P 1'
#
loop_
_entity.id
_entity.type
_entity.pdbx_description
1 polymer ?
#
loop_
_entity_poly.entity_id
_entity_poly.type
_entity_poly.pdbx_seq_one_letter_code
_entity_poly.pdbx_strand_id
1 'polypeptide(L)' 'MLTLTEAAYLAGIVDGEGTITLTKMHRNENRRPIISIASTDKELLVYIQQLVGGYITSKKNYKPSLHKNSFVLTIKST' A
#
# COMPACT_ATOMS: atom_id res chain seq x y z
N MET A 1 -8.30 -14.30 -9.03
CA MET A 1 -9.32 -14.01 -8.00
C MET A 1 -8.73 -14.43 -6.66
N LEU A 2 -8.90 -13.61 -5.61
CA LEU A 2 -8.44 -13.96 -4.26
C LEU A 2 -9.31 -15.09 -3.69
N THR A 3 -8.69 -16.00 -2.96
CA THR A 3 -9.38 -16.92 -2.07
C THR A 3 -10.02 -16.16 -0.90
N LEU A 4 -11.01 -16.75 -0.23
CA LEU A 4 -11.65 -16.12 0.93
C LEU A 4 -10.63 -15.77 2.04
N THR A 5 -9.65 -16.65 2.25
CA THR A 5 -8.59 -16.46 3.24
C THR A 5 -7.66 -15.32 2.86
N GLU A 6 -7.25 -15.23 1.59
CA GLU A 6 -6.42 -14.10 1.10
C GLU A 6 -7.17 -12.77 1.20
N ALA A 7 -8.46 -12.77 0.87
CA ALA A 7 -9.30 -11.57 0.98
C ALA A 7 -9.45 -11.12 2.43
N ALA A 8 -9.71 -12.05 3.36
CA ALA A 8 -9.82 -11.76 4.80
C ALA A 8 -8.48 -11.27 5.37
N TYR A 9 -7.37 -11.91 5.00
CA TYR A 9 -6.03 -11.49 5.40
C TYR A 9 -5.71 -10.08 4.90
N LEU A 10 -5.94 -9.82 3.61
CA LEU A 10 -5.74 -8.50 3.03
C LEU A 10 -6.62 -7.43 3.70
N ALA A 11 -7.88 -7.75 4.00
CA ALA A 11 -8.78 -6.83 4.71
C ALA A 11 -8.22 -6.46 6.09
N GLY A 12 -7.72 -7.44 6.85
CA GLY A 12 -7.07 -7.18 8.14
C GLY A 12 -5.83 -6.30 8.04
N ILE A 13 -4.98 -6.51 7.01
CA ILE A 13 -3.81 -5.66 6.76
C ILE A 13 -4.24 -4.23 6.40
N VAL A 14 -5.24 -4.07 5.54
CA VAL A 14 -5.73 -2.75 5.12
C VAL A 14 -6.39 -2.00 6.28
N ASP A 15 -7.08 -2.68 7.18
CA ASP A 15 -7.69 -2.08 8.37
C ASP A 15 -6.64 -1.62 9.39
N GLY A 16 -5.60 -2.44 9.61
CA GLY A 16 -4.55 -2.14 10.61
C GLY A 16 -3.50 -1.12 10.16
N GLU A 17 -3.01 -1.24 8.93
CA GLU A 17 -1.85 -0.48 8.41
C GLU A 17 -2.16 0.27 7.09
N GLY A 18 -3.35 0.03 6.55
CA GLY A 18 -3.77 0.61 5.29
C GLY A 18 -4.35 2.01 5.42
N THR A 19 -4.54 2.64 4.27
CA THR A 19 -5.19 3.93 4.14
C THR A 19 -5.97 3.94 2.83
N ILE A 20 -7.26 4.26 2.90
CA ILE A 20 -8.16 4.36 1.75
C ILE A 20 -8.52 5.83 1.55
N THR A 21 -8.19 6.38 0.37
CA THR A 21 -8.37 7.82 0.10
C THR A 21 -8.88 8.08 -1.31
N LEU A 22 -9.62 9.18 -1.48
CA LEU A 22 -10.00 9.71 -2.80
C LEU A 22 -8.99 10.79 -3.21
N THR A 23 -8.10 10.45 -4.15
CA THR A 23 -6.95 11.29 -4.51
C THR A 23 -7.00 11.72 -5.97
N LYS A 24 -6.61 12.97 -6.24
CA LYS A 24 -6.33 13.47 -7.60
C LYS A 24 -4.83 13.33 -7.86
N MET A 25 -4.45 12.67 -8.96
CA MET A 25 -3.02 12.55 -9.33
C MET A 25 -2.55 13.81 -10.06
N HIS A 26 -3.42 14.38 -10.89
CA HIS A 26 -3.17 15.64 -11.59
C HIS A 26 -4.29 16.65 -11.34
N ARG A 27 -3.99 17.95 -11.49
CA ARG A 27 -4.90 19.08 -11.18
C ARG A 27 -6.28 18.96 -11.83
N ASN A 28 -6.32 18.48 -13.07
CA ASN A 28 -7.52 18.46 -13.91
C ASN A 28 -8.21 17.08 -13.95
N GLU A 29 -7.85 16.16 -13.07
CA GLU A 29 -8.47 14.84 -13.00
C GLU A 29 -9.55 14.75 -11.93
N ASN A 30 -10.43 13.76 -12.11
CA ASN A 30 -11.36 13.33 -11.08
C ASN A 30 -10.63 12.58 -9.96
N ARG A 31 -11.18 12.67 -8.74
CA ARG A 31 -10.67 11.87 -7.61
C ARG A 31 -10.92 10.40 -7.91
N ARG A 32 -9.93 9.56 -7.62
CA ARG A 32 -10.03 8.10 -7.70
C ARG A 32 -9.68 7.47 -6.36
N PRO A 33 -10.28 6.34 -5.99
CA PRO A 33 -9.89 5.62 -4.79
C PRO A 33 -8.47 5.08 -4.94
N ILE A 34 -7.67 5.30 -3.90
CA ILE A 34 -6.33 4.76 -3.76
C ILE A 34 -6.25 4.09 -2.40
N ILE A 35 -5.75 2.86 -2.40
CA ILE A 35 -5.39 2.13 -1.20
C ILE A 35 -3.87 2.18 -1.10
N SER A 36 -3.36 2.50 0.09
CA SER A 36 -1.93 2.42 0.37
C SER A 36 -1.69 1.66 1.67
N ILE A 37 -0.62 0.87 1.71
CA ILE A 37 -0.21 0.09 2.89
C ILE A 37 1.25 0.45 3.15
N ALA A 38 1.55 0.99 4.34
CA ALA A 38 2.91 1.31 4.73
C ALA A 38 3.47 0.23 5.66
N SER A 39 4.71 -0.20 5.44
CA SER A 39 5.37 -1.17 6.32
C SER A 39 6.88 -1.02 6.30
N THR A 40 7.54 -1.44 7.38
CA THR A 40 9.00 -1.67 7.39
C THR A 40 9.37 -3.06 6.87
N ASP A 41 8.40 -3.97 6.78
CA ASP A 41 8.54 -5.28 6.19
C ASP A 41 8.21 -5.22 4.69
N LYS A 42 9.26 -5.30 3.87
CA LYS A 42 9.12 -5.22 2.41
C LYS A 42 8.58 -6.53 1.82
N GLU A 43 8.86 -7.68 2.42
CA GLU A 43 8.46 -8.98 1.90
C GLU A 43 6.94 -9.14 1.96
N LEU A 44 6.32 -8.69 3.06
CA LEU A 44 4.87 -8.59 3.18
C LEU A 44 4.25 -7.75 2.05
N LEU A 45 4.82 -6.58 1.75
CA LEU A 45 4.31 -5.72 0.68
C LEU A 45 4.46 -6.36 -0.70
N VAL A 46 5.55 -7.09 -0.95
CA VAL A 46 5.75 -7.83 -2.20
C VAL A 46 4.74 -8.96 -2.32
N TYR A 47 4.48 -9.70 -1.24
CA TYR A 47 3.44 -10.73 -1.21
C TYR A 47 2.06 -10.14 -1.57
N ILE A 48 1.65 -9.05 -0.92
CA ILE A 48 0.37 -8.39 -1.23
C ILE A 48 0.37 -7.85 -2.67
N GLN A 49 1.48 -7.29 -3.14
CA GLN A 49 1.60 -6.83 -4.53
C GLN A 49 1.41 -7.97 -5.53
N GLN A 50 1.89 -9.18 -5.24
CA GLN A 50 1.66 -10.35 -6.09
C GLN A 50 0.17 -10.77 -6.13
N LEU A 51 -0.57 -10.55 -5.04
CA LEU A 51 -1.99 -10.87 -4.97
C LEU A 51 -2.89 -9.88 -5.72
N VAL A 52 -2.61 -8.58 -5.61
CA VAL A 52 -3.54 -7.52 -6.09
C VAL A 52 -2.90 -6.47 -7.00
N GLY A 53 -1.61 -6.60 -7.32
CA GLY A 53 -0.87 -5.65 -8.14
C GLY A 53 -0.50 -4.36 -7.40
N GLY A 54 -0.35 -3.27 -8.15
CA GLY A 54 0.12 -1.98 -7.64
C GLY A 54 1.64 -1.80 -7.71
N TYR A 55 2.15 -0.76 -7.06
CA TYR A 55 3.58 -0.42 -7.07
C TYR A 55 4.09 -0.08 -5.67
N ILE A 56 5.33 -0.47 -5.39
CA ILE A 56 6.00 -0.22 -4.10
C ILE A 56 6.98 0.93 -4.26
N THR A 57 6.95 1.87 -3.31
CA THR A 57 7.93 2.96 -3.20
C THR A 57 8.63 2.94 -1.85
N SER A 58 9.86 3.45 -1.81
CA SER A 58 10.60 3.64 -0.55
C SER A 58 10.29 5.01 0.04
N LYS A 59 10.08 5.08 1.35
CA LYS A 59 10.03 6.34 2.09
C LYS A 59 11.45 6.76 2.45
N LYS A 60 11.78 8.03 2.22
CA LYS A 60 13.06 8.59 2.65
C LYS A 60 13.18 8.51 4.17
N ASN A 61 14.21 7.84 4.64
CA ASN A 61 14.53 7.76 6.06
C ASN A 61 15.40 8.96 6.45
N TYR A 62 14.82 9.94 7.15
CA TYR A 62 15.53 11.15 7.58
C TYR A 62 16.36 10.96 8.85
N LYS A 63 16.16 9.86 9.60
CA LYS A 63 16.91 9.53 10.82
C LYS A 63 17.26 8.04 10.90
N PRO A 64 18.21 7.56 10.07
CA PRO A 64 18.51 6.13 9.96
C PRO A 64 19.03 5.47 11.24
N SER A 65 19.60 6.25 12.17
CA SER A 65 20.03 5.74 13.48
C SER A 65 18.87 5.41 14.42
N LEU A 66 17.67 5.94 14.17
CA LEU A 66 16.50 5.80 15.04
C LEU A 66 15.34 5.06 14.38
N HIS A 67 15.26 5.08 13.05
CA HIS A 67 14.13 4.52 12.31
C HIS A 67 14.60 3.48 11.29
N LYS A 68 13.80 2.43 11.14
CA LYS A 68 13.95 1.48 10.04
C LYS A 68 13.54 2.12 8.72
N ASN A 69 14.08 1.62 7.62
CA ASN A 69 13.57 1.95 6.30
C ASN A 69 12.12 1.47 6.18
N SER A 70 11.28 2.28 5.53
CA SER A 70 9.86 1.99 5.33
C SER A 70 9.51 2.10 3.85
N PHE A 71 8.50 1.36 3.46
CA PHE A 71 8.02 1.21 2.10
C PHE A 71 6.50 1.41 2.08
N VAL A 72 5.96 1.74 0.91
CA VAL A 72 4.52 1.86 0.70
C VAL A 72 4.12 1.11 -0.56
N LEU A 73 3.21 0.16 -0.43
CA LEU A 73 2.46 -0.39 -1.55
C LEU A 73 1.30 0.54 -1.87
N THR A 74 1.16 0.96 -3.13
CA THR A 74 0.03 1.75 -3.62
C THR A 74 -0.76 0.96 -4.66
N ILE A 75 -2.05 0.81 -4.42
CA ILE A 75 -3.01 0.15 -5.30
C ILE A 75 -4.00 1.22 -5.79
N LYS A 76 -4.17 1.30 -7.11
CA LYS A 76 -5.08 2.25 -7.76
C LYS A 76 -5.94 1.53 -8.78
N SER A 77 -7.20 1.93 -8.89
CA SER A 77 -7.99 1.57 -10.07
C SER A 77 -7.37 2.27 -11.28
N THR A 78 -7.13 1.49 -12.34
CA THR A 78 -6.94 2.02 -13.70
C THR A 78 -8.16 2.80 -14.14
#